data_AF-A0A183NHM8-F1
#
_entry.id   AF-A0A183NHM8-F1
#
_cell.length_a   1.000
_cell.length_b   1.000
_cell.length_c   1.000
_cell.angle_alpha   90.00
_cell.angle_beta   90.00
_cell.angle_gamma   90.00
#
_symmetry.space_group_name_H-M   'P 1'
#
loop_
_entity.id
_entity.type
_entity.pdbx_description
1 polymer ?
#
loop_
_entity_poly.entity_id
_entity_poly.type
_entity_poly.pdbx_seq_one_letter_code
_entity_poly.pdbx_strand_id
1 'polypeptide(L)'
;MKEALSLLSFSFTQLKRANKFRGLSGELIRKATAHFIQKCAMARLPFHDDPIIEVWREFLDDCVGHKNPEVQKATVNAYPHFLSTYLYNRNGELKLGYKDLLYRNFLLHLNTNSESGLSGYLQIIGAAPSSLYCGHVADILDTVTSACKSTSKTKFWVDSRGSALKALVE
;
A
#
# COMPACT_ATOMS: atom_id res chain seq x y z
N MET A 1 13.89 23.43 6.29
CA MET A 1 12.93 22.43 5.77
C MET A 1 13.62 21.32 4.98
N LYS A 2 14.47 21.60 3.97
CA LYS A 2 15.22 20.56 3.23
C LYS A 2 16.05 19.64 4.12
N GLU A 3 16.76 20.19 5.10
CA GLU A 3 17.57 19.44 6.06
C GLU A 3 16.74 18.50 6.96
N ALA A 4 15.57 18.97 7.41
CA ALA A 4 14.63 18.13 8.17
C ALA A 4 14.10 16.96 7.31
N LEU A 5 13.80 17.20 6.04
CA LEU A 5 13.34 16.16 5.11
C LEU A 5 14.46 15.13 4.83
N SER A 6 15.71 15.57 4.67
CA SER A 6 16.84 14.64 4.51
C SER A 6 17.10 13.80 5.76
N LEU A 7 16.93 14.37 6.95
CA LEU A 7 17.06 13.62 8.20
C LEU A 7 15.98 12.53 8.30
N LEU A 8 14.75 12.82 7.89
CA LEU A 8 13.65 11.84 7.91
C LEU A 8 13.90 10.67 6.96
N SER A 9 14.35 10.95 5.73
CA SER A 9 14.73 9.92 4.75
C SER A 9 15.90 9.06 5.25
N PHE A 10 16.91 9.71 5.85
CA PHE A 10 18.06 9.05 6.44
C PHE A 10 17.67 8.13 7.60
N SER A 11 16.89 8.63 8.56
CA SER A 11 16.46 7.86 9.74
C SER A 11 15.72 6.57 9.35
N PHE A 12 14.84 6.64 8.35
CA PHE A 12 14.13 5.46 7.88
C PHE A 12 15.07 4.39 7.31
N THR A 13 16.00 4.81 6.47
CA THR A 13 17.01 3.94 5.87
C THR A 13 17.87 3.25 6.93
N GLN A 14 18.22 3.97 8.00
CA GLN A 14 19.00 3.41 9.11
C GLN A 14 18.21 2.37 9.91
N LEU A 15 16.91 2.58 10.15
CA LEU A 15 16.04 1.59 10.80
C LEU A 15 15.95 0.29 9.99
N LYS A 16 15.83 0.39 8.66
CA LYS A 16 15.81 -0.76 7.73
C LYS A 16 17.12 -1.53 7.82
N ARG A 17 18.26 -0.83 7.75
CA ARG A 17 19.61 -1.44 7.85
C ARG A 17 19.87 -2.11 9.19
N ALA A 18 19.38 -1.52 10.29
CA ALA A 18 19.59 -2.03 11.64
C ALA A 18 18.63 -3.17 12.04
N ASN A 19 17.85 -3.73 11.10
CA ASN A 19 16.88 -4.82 11.32
C ASN A 19 15.87 -4.53 12.44
N LYS A 20 15.53 -3.25 12.68
CA LYS A 20 14.66 -2.85 13.79
C LYS A 20 13.19 -3.21 13.60
N PHE A 21 12.80 -3.70 12.42
CA PHE A 21 11.44 -4.12 12.09
C PHE A 21 11.12 -5.58 12.43
N ARG A 22 11.96 -6.27 13.20
CA ARG A 22 11.78 -7.68 13.60
C ARG A 22 11.33 -7.81 15.06
N GLY A 23 10.55 -8.86 15.36
CA GLY A 23 10.02 -9.14 16.70
C GLY A 23 8.95 -8.14 17.15
N LEU A 24 8.53 -8.23 18.42
CA LEU A 24 7.43 -7.43 18.96
C LEU A 24 7.68 -5.91 18.87
N SER A 25 8.88 -5.47 19.25
CA SER A 25 9.28 -4.06 19.08
C SER A 25 9.30 -3.65 17.61
N GLY A 26 9.61 -4.58 16.71
CA GLY A 26 9.56 -4.36 15.28
C GLY A 26 8.15 -4.13 14.75
N GLU A 27 7.14 -4.80 15.29
CA GLU A 27 5.73 -4.57 14.91
C GLU A 27 5.27 -3.17 15.31
N LEU A 28 5.66 -2.70 16.51
CA LEU A 28 5.39 -1.32 16.95
C LEU A 28 6.05 -0.30 16.01
N ILE A 29 7.31 -0.53 15.64
CA ILE A 29 8.03 0.35 14.71
C ILE A 29 7.40 0.31 13.32
N ARG A 30 6.90 -0.85 12.86
CA ARG A 30 6.18 -0.96 11.57
C ARG A 30 4.89 -0.13 11.58
N LYS A 31 4.08 -0.24 12.63
CA LYS A 31 2.87 0.58 12.81
C LYS A 31 3.21 2.08 12.80
N ALA A 32 4.18 2.48 13.61
CA ALA A 32 4.62 3.87 13.70
C ALA A 32 5.12 4.40 12.36
N THR A 33 5.85 3.57 11.60
CA THR A 33 6.32 3.90 10.25
C THR A 33 5.16 4.10 9.28
N ALA A 34 4.21 3.16 9.22
CA ALA A 34 3.06 3.28 8.33
C ALA A 34 2.28 4.59 8.62
N HIS A 35 2.05 4.88 9.90
CA HIS A 35 1.45 6.16 10.31
C HIS A 35 2.30 7.37 9.95
N PHE A 36 3.61 7.30 10.10
CA PHE A 36 4.51 8.39 9.70
C PHE A 36 4.40 8.67 8.20
N ILE A 37 4.49 7.64 7.35
CA ILE A 37 4.31 7.75 5.89
C ILE A 37 2.95 8.37 5.56
N GLN A 38 1.88 7.89 6.22
CA GLN A 38 0.54 8.45 6.08
C GLN A 38 0.53 9.96 6.36
N LYS A 39 1.10 10.39 7.50
CA LYS A 39 1.12 11.82 7.87
C LYS A 39 1.96 12.65 6.91
N CYS A 40 3.10 12.14 6.45
CA CYS A 40 3.91 12.82 5.43
C CYS A 40 3.14 13.01 4.12
N ALA A 41 2.43 11.98 3.66
CA ALA A 41 1.62 12.03 2.46
C ALA A 41 0.43 13.00 2.60
N MET A 42 -0.31 12.90 3.71
CA MET A 42 -1.42 13.84 4.01
C MET A 42 -0.95 15.31 4.06
N ALA A 43 0.24 15.55 4.60
CA ALA A 43 0.88 16.87 4.63
C ALA A 43 1.50 17.30 3.29
N ARG A 44 1.46 16.43 2.27
CA ARG A 44 2.02 16.64 0.92
C ARG A 44 3.49 17.06 0.96
N LEU A 45 4.28 16.41 1.83
CA LEU A 45 5.70 16.70 1.91
C LEU A 45 6.39 16.49 0.55
N PRO A 46 7.36 17.33 0.16
CA PRO A 46 7.84 17.40 -1.22
C PRO A 46 8.89 16.31 -1.52
N PHE A 47 8.56 15.05 -1.26
CA PHE A 47 9.41 13.87 -1.51
C PHE A 47 9.23 13.26 -2.91
N HIS A 48 8.45 13.87 -3.80
CA HIS A 48 8.04 13.29 -5.10
C HIS A 48 9.20 12.74 -5.95
N ASP A 49 10.41 13.31 -5.83
CA ASP A 49 11.59 12.93 -6.61
C ASP A 49 12.69 12.30 -5.72
N ASP A 50 12.40 12.07 -4.44
CA ASP A 50 13.32 11.48 -3.49
C ASP A 50 13.23 9.94 -3.56
N PRO A 51 14.37 9.22 -3.63
CA PRO A 51 14.40 7.76 -3.63
C PRO A 51 13.66 7.10 -2.45
N ILE A 52 13.44 7.85 -1.36
CA ILE A 52 12.69 7.38 -0.19
C ILE A 52 11.26 6.93 -0.53
N ILE A 53 10.64 7.48 -1.58
CA ILE A 53 9.29 7.09 -1.99
C ILE A 53 9.23 5.62 -2.36
N GLU A 54 10.25 5.13 -3.06
CA GLU A 54 10.32 3.73 -3.44
C GLU A 54 10.57 2.84 -2.22
N VAL A 55 11.44 3.28 -1.33
CA VAL A 55 11.73 2.59 -0.06
C VAL A 55 10.47 2.51 0.84
N TRP A 56 9.65 3.55 0.88
CA TRP A 56 8.36 3.56 1.58
C TRP A 56 7.33 2.66 0.91
N ARG A 57 7.26 2.67 -0.43
CA ARG A 57 6.40 1.78 -1.20
C ARG A 57 6.70 0.33 -0.87
N GLU A 58 7.96 -0.09 -1.00
CA GLU A 58 8.40 -1.45 -0.65
C GLU A 58 8.07 -1.82 0.80
N PHE A 59 8.30 -0.88 1.73
CA PHE A 59 7.98 -1.10 3.14
C PHE A 59 6.47 -1.33 3.35
N LEU A 60 5.63 -0.56 2.67
CA LEU A 60 4.19 -0.73 2.75
C LEU A 60 3.78 -2.07 2.14
N ASP A 61 4.30 -2.43 0.95
CA ASP A 61 4.06 -3.73 0.29
C ASP A 61 4.37 -4.91 1.24
N ASP A 62 5.51 -4.86 1.94
CA ASP A 62 5.93 -5.85 2.95
C ASP A 62 4.94 -5.97 4.12
N CYS A 63 4.24 -4.88 4.45
CA CYS A 63 3.34 -4.82 5.61
C CYS A 63 1.87 -5.10 5.25
N VAL A 64 1.48 -5.07 3.97
CA VAL A 64 0.08 -5.29 3.54
C VAL A 64 -0.42 -6.68 3.96
N GLY A 65 0.41 -7.71 3.83
CA GLY A 65 0.04 -9.09 4.19
C GLY A 65 0.45 -9.52 5.60
N HIS A 66 0.86 -8.58 6.45
CA HIS A 66 1.48 -8.89 7.75
C HIS A 66 0.54 -9.68 8.68
N LYS A 67 1.08 -10.66 9.42
CA LYS A 67 0.29 -11.56 10.29
C LYS A 67 -0.37 -10.83 11.46
N ASN A 68 0.27 -9.77 11.95
CA ASN A 68 -0.32 -8.91 12.97
C ASN A 68 -1.37 -7.97 12.31
N PRO A 69 -2.67 -8.10 12.64
CA PRO A 69 -3.75 -7.30 12.04
C PRO A 69 -3.57 -5.80 12.27
N GLU A 70 -2.94 -5.39 13.37
CA GLU A 70 -2.70 -3.98 13.67
C GLU A 70 -1.64 -3.35 12.76
N VAL A 71 -0.63 -4.12 12.36
CA VAL A 71 0.37 -3.69 11.38
C VAL A 71 -0.28 -3.57 10.00
N GLN A 72 -1.06 -4.58 9.60
CA GLN A 72 -1.81 -4.55 8.36
C GLN A 72 -2.77 -3.35 8.32
N LYS A 73 -3.57 -3.15 9.36
CA LYS A 73 -4.53 -2.02 9.47
C LYS A 73 -3.85 -0.66 9.34
N ALA A 74 -2.72 -0.44 10.02
CA ALA A 74 -1.96 0.79 9.89
C ALA A 74 -1.45 1.00 8.44
N THR A 75 -1.07 -0.09 7.78
CA THR A 75 -0.56 -0.08 6.40
C THR A 75 -1.64 0.21 5.38
N VAL A 76 -2.78 -0.50 5.43
CA VAL A 76 -3.91 -0.28 4.50
C VAL A 76 -4.51 1.12 4.66
N ASN A 77 -4.43 1.72 5.85
CA ASN A 77 -4.81 3.12 6.06
C ASN A 77 -3.79 4.11 5.46
N ALA A 78 -2.50 3.76 5.46
CA ALA A 78 -1.44 4.64 4.98
C ALA A 78 -1.33 4.67 3.45
N TYR A 79 -1.47 3.49 2.81
CA TYR A 79 -1.20 3.29 1.39
C TYR A 79 -2.04 4.21 0.48
N PRO A 80 -3.36 4.38 0.68
CA PRO A 80 -4.17 5.27 -0.16
C PRO A 80 -3.72 6.73 -0.12
N HIS A 81 -3.28 7.23 1.04
CA HIS A 81 -2.73 8.59 1.15
C HIS A 81 -1.37 8.71 0.46
N PHE A 82 -0.53 7.68 0.59
CA PHE A 82 0.73 7.58 -0.14
C PHE A 82 0.48 7.67 -1.65
N LEU A 83 -0.43 6.86 -2.19
CA LEU A 83 -0.82 6.90 -3.61
C LEU A 83 -1.38 8.26 -4.01
N SER A 84 -2.31 8.81 -3.24
CA SER A 84 -2.94 10.10 -3.53
C SER A 84 -1.95 11.26 -3.63
N THR A 85 -0.76 11.12 -3.03
CA THR A 85 0.29 12.14 -3.07
C THR A 85 1.36 11.83 -4.10
N TYR A 86 1.93 10.62 -4.04
CA TYR A 86 3.17 10.30 -4.74
C TYR A 86 2.99 9.55 -6.08
N LEU A 87 1.74 9.20 -6.44
CA LEU A 87 1.39 8.77 -7.81
C LEU A 87 1.55 9.94 -8.81
N TYR A 88 1.61 11.17 -8.31
CA TYR A 88 1.74 12.39 -9.11
C TYR A 88 3.13 12.98 -9.00
N ASN A 89 3.50 13.78 -9.99
CA ASN A 89 4.60 14.72 -9.94
C ASN A 89 4.24 15.90 -9.03
N ARG A 90 5.24 16.67 -8.61
CA ARG A 90 5.02 17.86 -7.77
C ARG A 90 4.12 18.92 -8.43
N ASN A 91 4.08 18.96 -9.77
CA ASN A 91 3.19 19.83 -10.55
C ASN A 91 1.75 19.30 -10.65
N GLY A 92 1.45 18.14 -10.06
CA GLY A 92 0.12 17.51 -10.08
C GLY A 92 -0.12 16.56 -11.26
N GLU A 93 0.85 16.41 -12.18
CA GLU A 93 0.71 15.50 -13.31
C GLU A 93 0.85 14.04 -12.89
N LEU A 94 0.03 13.16 -13.45
CA LEU A 94 0.09 11.74 -13.15
C LEU A 94 1.37 11.11 -13.73
N LYS A 95 2.13 10.40 -12.90
CA LYS A 95 3.32 9.65 -13.33
C LYS A 95 2.89 8.35 -14.01
N LEU A 96 2.55 8.39 -15.30
CA LEU A 96 1.99 7.23 -16.02
C LEU A 96 2.81 5.94 -15.86
N GLY A 97 4.13 6.01 -16.05
CA GLY A 97 5.00 4.84 -15.89
C GLY A 97 5.00 4.27 -14.47
N TYR A 98 4.93 5.13 -13.44
CA TYR A 98 4.86 4.69 -12.05
C TYR A 98 3.48 4.14 -11.69
N LYS A 99 2.41 4.76 -12.21
CA LYS A 99 1.03 4.25 -12.12
C LYS A 99 0.93 2.84 -12.68
N ASP A 100 1.43 2.58 -13.88
CA ASP A 100 1.37 1.26 -14.52
C ASP A 100 2.24 0.23 -13.79
N LEU A 101 3.34 0.66 -13.18
CA LEU A 101 4.15 -0.20 -12.31
C LEU A 101 3.37 -0.62 -11.06
N LEU A 102 2.76 0.34 -10.35
CA LEU A 102 1.99 0.07 -9.14
C LEU A 102 0.74 -0.77 -9.43
N TYR A 103 0.03 -0.48 -10.52
CA TYR A 103 -1.12 -1.26 -10.95
C TYR A 103 -0.75 -2.73 -11.17
N ARG A 104 0.32 -3.00 -11.92
CA ARG A 104 0.82 -4.37 -12.15
C ARG A 104 1.27 -5.05 -10.85
N ASN A 105 1.91 -4.31 -9.95
CA ASN A 105 2.29 -4.82 -8.63
C ASN A 105 1.06 -5.27 -7.83
N PHE A 106 0.00 -4.47 -7.83
CA PHE A 106 -1.24 -4.81 -7.11
C PHE A 106 -1.90 -6.05 -7.70
N LEU A 107 -1.98 -6.16 -9.04
CA LEU A 107 -2.52 -7.36 -9.69
C LEU A 107 -1.73 -8.63 -9.34
N LEU A 108 -0.39 -8.53 -9.29
CA LEU A 108 0.45 -9.66 -8.85
C LEU A 108 0.06 -10.11 -7.44
N HIS A 109 -0.13 -9.16 -6.53
CA HIS A 109 -0.48 -9.45 -5.14
C HIS A 109 -1.94 -9.91 -4.94
N LEU A 110 -2.86 -9.61 -5.86
CA LEU A 110 -4.20 -10.21 -5.86
C LEU A 110 -4.19 -11.71 -6.18
N ASN A 111 -3.13 -12.23 -6.79
CA ASN A 111 -2.96 -13.67 -7.03
C ASN A 111 -2.15 -14.38 -5.92
N THR A 112 -2.10 -13.80 -4.71
CA THR A 112 -1.34 -14.36 -3.59
C THR A 112 -1.96 -15.65 -3.01
N ASN A 113 -1.13 -16.46 -2.36
CA ASN A 113 -1.53 -17.66 -1.61
C ASN A 113 -1.84 -17.37 -0.13
N SER A 114 -2.12 -16.12 0.21
CA SER A 114 -2.34 -15.64 1.57
C SER A 114 -3.65 -14.85 1.65
N GLU A 115 -4.58 -15.28 2.50
CA GLU A 115 -5.81 -14.52 2.75
C GLU A 115 -5.50 -13.12 3.28
N SER A 116 -4.56 -12.99 4.22
CA SER A 116 -4.19 -11.69 4.78
C SER A 116 -3.64 -10.78 3.68
N GLY A 117 -2.75 -11.29 2.82
CA GLY A 117 -2.26 -10.55 1.66
C GLY A 117 -3.38 -10.10 0.73
N LEU A 118 -4.25 -11.04 0.31
CA LEU A 118 -5.34 -10.74 -0.61
C LEU A 118 -6.31 -9.70 -0.02
N SER A 119 -6.74 -9.91 1.22
CA SER A 119 -7.62 -8.99 1.96
C SER A 119 -7.01 -7.59 2.10
N GLY A 120 -5.72 -7.50 2.45
CA GLY A 120 -5.03 -6.22 2.61
C GLY A 120 -4.93 -5.45 1.29
N TYR A 121 -4.58 -6.11 0.19
CA TYR A 121 -4.50 -5.44 -1.12
C TYR A 121 -5.88 -5.04 -1.64
N LEU A 122 -6.92 -5.84 -1.42
CA LEU A 122 -8.30 -5.48 -1.77
C LEU A 122 -8.78 -4.23 -1.01
N GLN A 123 -8.45 -4.11 0.28
CA GLN A 123 -8.75 -2.89 1.06
C GLN A 123 -8.05 -1.66 0.49
N ILE A 124 -6.78 -1.78 0.11
CA ILE A 124 -6.04 -0.68 -0.53
C ILE A 124 -6.68 -0.31 -1.87
N ILE A 125 -7.12 -1.31 -2.64
CA ILE A 125 -7.76 -1.09 -3.94
C ILE A 125 -9.06 -0.30 -3.81
N GLY A 126 -9.92 -0.67 -2.85
CA GLY A 126 -11.16 0.08 -2.60
C GLY A 126 -10.92 1.54 -2.21
N ALA A 127 -9.83 1.81 -1.48
CA ALA A 127 -9.55 3.16 -0.98
C ALA A 127 -8.60 3.99 -1.89
N ALA A 128 -8.00 3.39 -2.91
CA ALA A 128 -6.98 4.05 -3.73
C ALA A 128 -7.58 5.14 -4.65
N PRO A 129 -6.79 6.16 -5.04
CA PRO A 129 -7.27 7.16 -5.99
C PRO A 129 -7.63 6.54 -7.34
N SER A 130 -8.76 6.95 -7.92
CA SER A 130 -9.27 6.44 -9.21
C SER A 130 -8.27 6.53 -10.36
N SER A 131 -7.36 7.53 -10.31
CA SER A 131 -6.25 7.68 -11.25
C SER A 131 -5.36 6.45 -11.37
N LEU A 132 -5.27 5.59 -10.34
CA LEU A 132 -4.53 4.32 -10.41
C LEU A 132 -5.10 3.38 -11.49
N TYR A 133 -6.43 3.41 -11.67
CA TYR A 133 -7.18 2.51 -12.55
C TYR A 133 -7.45 3.09 -13.93
N CYS A 134 -7.03 4.32 -14.21
CA CYS A 134 -7.22 4.93 -15.52
C CYS A 134 -6.58 4.03 -16.61
N GLY A 135 -7.41 3.59 -17.56
CA GLY A 135 -7.03 2.66 -18.63
C GLY A 135 -7.19 1.16 -18.29
N HIS A 136 -7.54 0.80 -17.06
CA HIS A 136 -7.62 -0.59 -16.59
C HIS A 136 -8.88 -0.95 -15.81
N VAL A 137 -9.92 -0.11 -15.88
CA VAL A 137 -11.14 -0.25 -15.05
C VAL A 137 -11.79 -1.62 -15.22
N ALA A 138 -11.98 -2.10 -16.45
CA ALA A 138 -12.57 -3.40 -16.71
C ALA A 138 -11.76 -4.54 -16.08
N ASP A 139 -10.45 -4.56 -16.32
CA ASP A 139 -9.53 -5.58 -15.80
C ASP A 139 -9.57 -5.65 -14.26
N ILE A 140 -9.55 -4.50 -13.58
CA ILE A 140 -9.57 -4.48 -12.12
C ILE A 140 -10.94 -4.92 -11.57
N LEU A 141 -12.05 -4.53 -12.21
CA LEU A 141 -13.39 -4.96 -11.80
C LEU A 141 -13.57 -6.46 -11.95
N ASP A 142 -13.10 -7.05 -13.04
CA ASP A 142 -13.15 -8.49 -13.27
C ASP A 142 -12.31 -9.25 -12.23
N THR A 143 -11.13 -8.72 -11.92
CA THR A 143 -10.21 -9.30 -10.93
C THR A 143 -10.83 -9.26 -9.52
N VAL A 144 -11.35 -8.11 -9.09
CA VAL A 144 -11.98 -7.94 -7.77
C VAL A 144 -13.26 -8.77 -7.67
N THR A 145 -14.09 -8.79 -8.73
CA THR A 145 -15.31 -9.63 -8.78
C THR A 145 -14.98 -11.11 -8.69
N SER A 146 -13.85 -11.54 -9.27
CA SER A 146 -13.38 -12.92 -9.14
C SER A 146 -12.99 -13.24 -7.69
N ALA A 147 -12.39 -12.28 -6.96
CA ALA A 147 -12.07 -12.44 -5.55
C ALA A 147 -13.31 -12.52 -4.63
N CYS A 148 -14.47 -12.02 -5.06
CA CYS A 148 -15.75 -12.20 -4.35
C CYS A 148 -16.23 -13.66 -4.38
N LYS A 149 -15.80 -14.46 -5.36
CA LYS A 149 -16.28 -15.85 -5.54
C LYS A 149 -15.50 -16.81 -4.65
N SER A 150 -16.23 -17.70 -3.99
CA SER A 150 -15.61 -18.81 -3.25
C SER A 150 -15.07 -19.84 -4.23
N THR A 151 -13.80 -20.19 -4.11
CA THR A 151 -13.20 -21.35 -4.81
C THR A 151 -12.93 -22.48 -3.83
N SER A 152 -12.50 -23.64 -4.32
CA SER A 152 -12.02 -24.74 -3.45
C SER A 152 -10.86 -24.28 -2.55
N LYS A 153 -9.95 -23.46 -3.10
CA LYS A 153 -8.77 -22.93 -2.41
C LYS A 153 -9.11 -21.83 -1.41
N THR A 154 -10.08 -20.97 -1.74
CA THR A 154 -10.43 -19.77 -0.96
C THR A 154 -11.71 -19.95 -0.14
N LYS A 155 -12.16 -21.19 0.06
CA LYS A 155 -13.44 -21.52 0.72
C LYS A 155 -13.61 -20.85 2.09
N PHE A 156 -12.53 -20.82 2.88
CA PHE A 156 -12.52 -20.22 4.21
C PHE A 156 -12.01 -18.77 4.22
N TRP A 157 -11.71 -18.20 3.06
CA TRP A 157 -11.16 -16.86 2.98
C TRP A 157 -12.28 -15.81 3.03
N VAL A 158 -12.88 -15.64 4.21
CA VAL A 158 -14.03 -14.76 4.43
C VAL A 158 -13.60 -13.29 4.40
N ASP A 159 -12.44 -12.95 4.97
CA ASP A 159 -11.98 -11.56 5.08
C ASP A 159 -11.64 -10.98 3.72
N SER A 160 -11.01 -11.80 2.87
CA SER A 160 -10.71 -11.40 1.49
C SER A 160 -11.97 -11.12 0.68
N ARG A 161 -13.00 -11.98 0.78
CA ARG A 161 -14.28 -11.76 0.09
C ARG A 161 -15.01 -10.53 0.61
N GLY A 162 -15.03 -10.33 1.92
CA GLY A 162 -15.59 -9.12 2.53
C GLY A 162 -14.88 -7.85 2.04
N SER A 163 -13.55 -7.89 1.93
CA SER A 163 -12.76 -6.78 1.41
C SER A 163 -12.99 -6.55 -0.08
N ALA A 164 -13.12 -7.60 -0.89
CA ALA A 164 -13.45 -7.49 -2.32
C ALA A 164 -14.81 -6.81 -2.54
N LEU A 165 -15.83 -7.22 -1.79
CA LEU A 165 -17.15 -6.60 -1.87
C LEU A 165 -17.14 -5.12 -1.50
N LYS A 166 -16.39 -4.73 -0.45
CA LYS A 166 -16.22 -3.32 -0.09
C LYS A 166 -15.50 -2.54 -1.19
N ALA A 167 -14.44 -3.12 -1.76
CA ALA A 167 -13.66 -2.48 -2.82
C ALA A 167 -14.44 -2.23 -4.12
N LEU A 168 -15.56 -2.91 -4.36
CA LEU A 168 -16.44 -2.64 -5.51
C LEU A 168 -17.43 -1.49 -5.27
N VAL A 169 -17.61 -1.07 -4.02
CA VAL A 169 -18.64 -0.10 -3.61
C VAL A 169 -18.04 1.25 -3.20
N GLU A 170 -16.83 1.23 -2.64
CA GLU A 170 -16.04 2.42 -2.30
C GLU A 170 -15.47 3.12 -3.55
#